data_AF-S7V8A4-F1
#
_entry.id   AF-S7V8A4-F1
#
_cell.length_a   1.000
_cell.length_b   1.000
_cell.length_c   1.000
_cell.angle_alpha   90.00
_cell.angle_beta   90.00
_cell.angle_gamma   90.00
#
_symmetry.space_group_name_H-M   'P 1'
#
loop_
_entity.id
_entity.type
_entity.pdbx_description
1 polymer ?
#
loop_
_entity_poly.entity_id
_entity_poly.type
_entity_poly.pdbx_seq_one_letter_code
_entity_poly.pdbx_strand_id
1 'polypeptide(L)' 'MGTRKISVLLLEDDGALIKTGTRMLEHLGHDVTAVKDGAEVLDRYSRSLRTPSSFDLVILDLTVRGGMGGRETLK' A
#
# COMPACT_ATOMS: atom_id res chain seq x y z
N MET A 1 6.39 -1.70 25.55
CA MET A 1 6.73 -2.44 24.32
C MET A 1 6.55 -1.48 23.17
N GLY A 2 7.61 -1.10 22.46
CA GLY A 2 7.50 -0.23 21.28
C GLY A 2 7.02 -1.03 20.07
N THR A 3 6.18 -0.44 19.24
CA THR A 3 5.83 -1.01 17.94
C THR A 3 7.05 -0.95 17.01
N ARG A 4 7.34 -2.03 16.28
CA ARG A 4 8.37 -2.02 15.23
C ARG A 4 7.88 -1.13 14.09
N LYS A 5 8.74 -0.24 13.58
CA LYS A 5 8.49 0.48 12.33
C LYS A 5 8.41 -0.52 11.16
N ILE A 6 7.36 -0.44 10.36
CA ILE A 6 7.14 -1.30 9.19
C ILE A 6 6.94 -0.45 7.93
N SER A 7 7.17 -1.06 6.76
CA SER A 7 6.89 -0.47 5.45
C SER A 7 5.56 -1.00 4.89
N VAL A 8 4.63 -0.09 4.58
CA VAL A 8 3.28 -0.40 4.12
C VAL A 8 3.08 0.04 2.67
N LEU A 9 2.51 -0.81 1.84
CA LEU A 9 1.99 -0.47 0.50
C LEU A 9 0.47 -0.36 0.57
N LEU A 10 -0.08 0.80 0.22
CA LEU A 10 -1.52 1.09 0.26
C LEU A 10 -2.07 1.32 -1.15
N LEU A 11 -3.02 0.51 -1.58
CA LEU A 11 -3.84 0.74 -2.78
C LEU A 11 -5.15 1.44 -2.39
N GLU A 12 -5.37 2.64 -2.92
CA GLU A 12 -6.57 3.45 -2.71
C GLU A 12 -6.65 4.51 -3.82
N ASP A 13 -7.81 4.73 -4.44
CA ASP A 13 -7.98 5.71 -5.53
C ASP A 13 -8.59 7.05 -5.07
N ASP A 14 -9.18 7.11 -3.87
CA ASP A 14 -9.64 8.36 -3.26
C ASP A 14 -8.51 9.10 -2.51
N GLY A 15 -8.17 10.29 -3.00
CA GLY A 15 -7.12 11.12 -2.40
C GLY A 15 -7.37 11.53 -0.95
N ALA A 16 -8.63 11.67 -0.51
CA ALA A 16 -8.95 11.99 0.87
C ALA A 16 -8.71 10.78 1.79
N LEU A 17 -9.01 9.56 1.31
CA LEU A 17 -8.73 8.32 2.02
C LEU A 17 -7.24 8.02 2.07
N ILE A 18 -6.49 8.20 0.96
CA ILE A 18 -5.02 8.12 0.95
C ILE A 18 -4.44 9.04 2.04
N LYS A 19 -4.81 10.32 2.04
CA LYS A 19 -4.28 11.31 2.99
C LYS A 19 -4.60 10.95 4.44
N THR A 20 -5.74 10.29 4.67
CA THR A 20 -6.17 9.88 6.02
C THR A 20 -5.41 8.62 6.45
N GLY A 21 -5.41 7.58 5.63
CA GLY A 21 -4.70 6.32 5.91
C GLY A 21 -3.20 6.50 6.09
N THR A 22 -2.55 7.28 5.20
CA THR A 22 -1.12 7.61 5.32
C THR A 22 -0.83 8.31 6.64
N ARG A 23 -1.57 9.37 7.00
CA ARG A 23 -1.35 10.08 8.27
C ARG A 23 -1.55 9.19 9.49
N MET A 24 -2.53 8.28 9.46
CA MET A 24 -2.76 7.34 10.56
C MET A 24 -1.57 6.39 10.75
N LEU A 25 -1.10 5.76 9.67
CA LEU A 25 0.01 4.82 9.71
C LEU A 25 1.35 5.51 10.06
N GLU A 26 1.59 6.72 9.53
CA GLU A 26 2.75 7.54 9.88
C GLU A 26 2.73 7.96 11.35
N HIS A 27 1.56 8.32 11.89
CA HIS A 27 1.40 8.64 13.31
C HIS A 27 1.71 7.43 14.23
N LEU A 28 1.48 6.21 13.74
CA LEU A 28 1.86 4.96 14.42
C LEU A 28 3.34 4.59 14.22
N GLY A 29 4.10 5.40 13.48
CA GLY A 29 5.54 5.25 13.27
C GLY A 29 5.91 4.34 12.09
N HIS A 30 5.04 4.21 11.07
CA HIS A 30 5.26 3.38 9.88
C HIS A 30 5.56 4.21 8.64
N ASP A 31 6.28 3.62 7.67
CA ASP A 31 6.45 4.22 6.34
C ASP A 31 5.34 3.74 5.42
N VAL A 32 4.78 4.64 4.61
CA VAL A 32 3.68 4.32 3.70
C VAL A 32 4.01 4.73 2.28
N THR A 33 3.86 3.80 1.35
CA THR A 33 3.82 4.07 -0.10
C THR A 33 2.38 3.88 -0.56
N ALA A 34 1.74 4.94 -1.04
CA ALA A 34 0.40 4.86 -1.62
C ALA A 34 0.47 4.74 -3.15
N VAL A 35 -0.39 3.92 -3.73
CA VAL A 35 -0.63 3.75 -5.17
C VAL A 35 -2.12 3.76 -5.45
N LYS A 36 -2.51 4.06 -6.69
CA LYS A 36 -3.92 4.22 -7.07
C LYS A 36 -4.48 3.07 -7.91
N ASP A 37 -3.61 2.17 -8.37
CA ASP A 37 -3.99 1.06 -9.23
C ASP A 37 -3.25 -0.23 -8.82
N GLY A 38 -3.95 -1.36 -8.90
CA GLY A 38 -3.41 -2.69 -8.62
C GLY A 38 -2.19 -3.05 -9.48
N ALA A 39 -2.09 -2.56 -10.72
CA ALA A 39 -0.92 -2.77 -11.56
C ALA A 39 0.34 -2.12 -10.94
N GLU A 40 0.21 -0.96 -10.29
CA GLU A 40 1.31 -0.34 -9.56
C GLU A 40 1.68 -1.13 -8.31
N VAL A 41 0.70 -1.77 -7.64
CA VAL A 41 0.97 -2.69 -6.52
C VAL A 41 1.85 -3.83 -7.01
N LEU A 42 1.46 -4.51 -8.10
CA LEU A 42 2.19 -5.65 -8.64
C LEU A 42 3.62 -5.28 -9.05
N ASP A 43 3.80 -4.15 -9.73
CA ASP A 43 5.12 -3.67 -10.15
C ASP A 43 6.02 -3.36 -8.94
N ARG A 44 5.51 -2.57 -7.97
CA ARG A 44 6.29 -2.18 -6.79
C ARG A 44 6.58 -3.36 -5.87
N TYR A 45 5.59 -4.20 -5.60
CA TYR A 45 5.76 -5.39 -4.78
C TYR A 45 6.78 -6.33 -5.43
N SER A 46 6.68 -6.59 -6.73
CA SER A 46 7.64 -7.42 -7.46
C SER A 46 9.07 -6.87 -7.42
N ARG A 47 9.24 -5.55 -7.55
CA ARG A 47 10.55 -4.89 -7.39
C ARG A 47 11.09 -5.03 -5.98
N SER A 48 10.21 -4.89 -4.98
CA SER A 48 10.56 -4.99 -3.55
C SER A 48 11.19 -6.35 -3.22
N LEU A 49 10.66 -7.44 -3.81
CA LEU A 49 11.18 -8.81 -3.63
C LEU A 49 12.62 -9.01 -4.13
N ARG A 50 13.09 -8.15 -5.04
CA ARG A 50 14.46 -8.20 -5.58
C ARG A 50 15.45 -7.31 -4.83
N THR A 51 14.98 -6.62 -3.80
CA THR A 51 15.77 -5.68 -3.00
C THR A 51 15.63 -6.00 -1.51
N PRO A 52 16.54 -5.51 -0.65
CA PRO A 52 16.36 -5.65 0.80
C PRO A 52 15.15 -4.88 1.36
N SER A 53 14.49 -4.06 0.53
CA SER A 53 13.37 -3.20 0.91
C SER A 53 12.04 -3.82 0.49
N SER A 54 11.64 -4.89 1.18
CA SER A 54 10.31 -5.48 1.03
C SER A 54 9.25 -4.71 1.82
N PHE A 55 8.00 -4.73 1.35
CA PHE A 55 6.86 -4.28 2.14
C PHE A 55 6.52 -5.33 3.20
N ASP A 56 6.28 -4.91 4.44
CA ASP A 56 5.84 -5.78 5.53
C ASP A 56 4.32 -6.04 5.48
N LEU A 57 3.58 -5.07 4.94
CA LEU A 57 2.12 -5.09 4.86
C LEU A 57 1.66 -4.47 3.53
N VAL A 58 0.68 -5.11 2.89
CA VAL A 58 -0.04 -4.54 1.75
C VAL A 58 -1.51 -4.39 2.14
N ILE A 59 -2.04 -3.18 2.01
CA ILE A 59 -3.45 -2.85 2.25
C ILE A 59 -4.07 -2.55 0.89
N LEU A 60 -5.16 -3.25 0.56
CA LEU A 60 -5.81 -3.13 -0.74
C LEU A 60 -7.26 -2.69 -0.57
N ASP A 61 -7.64 -1.57 -1.18
CA ASP A 61 -9.04 -1.34 -1.48
C ASP A 61 -9.52 -2.42 -2.46
N LEU A 62 -10.66 -3.02 -2.17
CA LEU A 62 -11.25 -4.07 -2.99
C LEU A 62 -11.72 -3.53 -4.35
N THR A 63 -12.13 -2.26 -4.42
CA THR A 63 -12.69 -1.66 -5.64
C THR A 63 -11.97 -0.37 -5.99
N VAL A 64 -11.52 -0.24 -7.24
CA VAL A 64 -10.91 0.99 -7.77
C VAL A 64 -11.71 1.43 -8.98
N ARG A 65 -12.04 2.72 -9.10
CA ARG A 65 -12.78 3.24 -10.25
C ARG A 65 -11.86 3.44 -11.43
N GLY A 66 -12.14 2.73 -12.53
CA GLY A 66 -11.41 2.88 -13.79
C GLY A 66 -10.02 2.24 -13.80
N GLY A 67 -9.74 1.34 -12.84
CA GLY A 67 -8.45 0.68 -12.66
C GLY A 67 -8.58 -0.71 -12.05
N MET A 68 -7.44 -1.32 -11.73
CA MET A 68 -7.36 -2.62 -11.08
C MET A 68 -7.56 -2.49 -9.57
N GLY A 69 -8.61 -3.11 -9.02
CA GLY A 69 -8.86 -3.19 -7.58
C GLY A 69 -8.07 -4.31 -6.88
N GLY A 70 -8.25 -4.42 -5.57
CA GLY A 70 -7.56 -5.41 -4.74
C GLY A 70 -7.94 -6.85 -5.07
N ARG A 71 -9.18 -7.10 -5.52
CA ARG A 71 -9.60 -8.46 -5.91
C ARG A 71 -8.88 -8.97 -7.15
N GLU A 72 -8.65 -8.10 -8.12
CA GLU A 72 -7.91 -8.40 -9.33
C GLU A 72 -6.42 -8.52 -9.05
N THR A 73 -5.89 -7.68 -8.15
CA THR A 73 -4.48 -7.69 -7.74
C THR A 73 -4.04 -9.01 -7.10
N LEU A 74 -4.94 -9.71 -6.42
CA LEU A 74 -4.65 -10.98 -5.72
C LEU A 74 -4.76 -12.24 -6.59
N LYS A 75 -5.11 -12.11 -7.87
CA LYS A 75 -5.21 -13.26 -8.80
C LYS A 75 -3.85 -13.64 -9.35
#